data_AF-A0A2V6H4C3-F1
#
_entry.id   AF-A0A2V6H4C3-F1
#
_cell.length_a   1.000
_cell.length_b   1.000
_cell.length_c   1.000
_cell.angle_alpha   90.00
_cell.angle_beta   90.00
_cell.angle_gamma   90.00
#
_symmetry.space_group_name_H-M   'P 1'
#
loop_
_entity.id
_entity.type
_entity.pdbx_description
1 polymer ?
#
loop_
_entity_poly.entity_id
_entity_poly.type
_entity_poly.pdbx_seq_one_letter_code
_entity_poly.pdbx_strand_id
1 'polypeptide(L)'
;MKTLRLSGLLACLLILPQPSDAQEPTKSAQQPETQNPALAEKIRDTSPDKKFALRISYDAKTNQELMKGQNADAEKIFPQAIKAIGLVSLPEKAVVADLPWDGSAVDMSLTWSPDSKWCAFYANMSRTSETTVYHLRGDKFVEMAERRSWESMSKATCVLCG
;
A
#
# COMPACT_ATOMS: atom_id res chain seq x y z
N MET A 1 30.53 -6.05 55.67
CA MET A 1 32.00 -6.10 55.55
C MET A 1 32.36 -6.29 54.08
N LYS A 2 33.31 -5.49 53.58
CA LYS A 2 33.77 -5.40 52.18
C LYS A 2 34.82 -6.47 51.88
N THR A 3 34.96 -6.88 50.61
CA THR A 3 36.26 -6.86 49.92
C THR A 3 36.13 -6.99 48.39
N LEU A 4 36.69 -5.97 47.72
CA LEU A 4 37.03 -5.91 46.29
C LEU A 4 38.52 -6.28 46.09
N ARG A 5 38.85 -6.78 44.89
CA ARG A 5 40.15 -6.65 44.17
C ARG A 5 39.75 -6.60 42.68
N LEU A 6 39.94 -5.59 41.82
CA LEU A 6 40.93 -4.54 41.56
C LEU A 6 42.29 -5.04 41.04
N SER A 7 42.50 -4.92 39.72
CA SER A 7 43.70 -4.39 39.00
C SER A 7 43.75 -4.96 37.56
N GLY A 8 44.06 -4.21 36.49
CA GLY A 8 44.77 -2.93 36.45
C GLY A 8 44.55 -2.07 35.19
N LEU A 9 44.61 -0.75 35.43
CA LEU A 9 45.59 0.24 34.92
C LEU A 9 46.32 -0.13 33.61
N LEU A 10 46.37 0.71 32.57
CA LEU A 10 47.08 2.00 32.42
C LEU A 10 46.74 2.49 30.97
N ALA A 11 46.76 3.74 30.52
CA ALA A 11 47.42 4.97 30.94
C ALA A 11 46.70 6.19 30.33
N CYS A 12 46.81 7.31 31.04
CA CYS A 12 46.36 8.65 30.68
C CYS A 12 47.03 9.21 29.42
N LEU A 13 46.36 10.11 28.70
CA LEU A 13 46.89 11.47 28.51
C LEU A 13 45.82 12.44 27.98
N LEU A 14 45.65 13.50 28.77
CA LEU A 14 44.83 14.68 28.55
C LEU A 14 45.38 15.49 27.38
N ILE A 15 44.51 15.93 26.46
CA ILE A 15 44.74 17.16 25.70
C ILE A 15 43.44 17.96 25.70
N LEU A 16 43.46 19.08 26.41
CA LEU A 16 42.45 20.17 26.37
C LEU A 16 42.56 20.95 25.04
N PRO A 17 41.50 21.65 24.61
CA PRO A 17 41.39 22.23 23.28
C PRO A 17 42.13 23.56 23.14
N GLN A 18 42.58 23.89 21.93
CA GLN A 18 42.91 25.27 21.54
C GLN A 18 42.16 25.67 20.26
N PRO A 19 41.69 26.93 20.17
CA PRO A 19 40.90 27.44 19.05
C PRO A 19 41.81 27.99 17.94
N SER A 20 41.41 27.81 16.68
CA SER A 20 41.91 28.65 15.59
C SER A 20 40.89 28.71 14.46
N ASP A 21 40.61 29.94 14.06
CA ASP A 21 39.59 30.37 13.12
C ASP A 21 39.78 29.90 11.67
N ALA A 22 38.63 29.92 10.97
CA ALA A 22 38.42 30.23 9.54
C ALA A 22 38.48 29.13 8.45
N GLN A 23 37.28 28.89 7.89
CA GLN A 23 36.89 28.62 6.47
C GLN A 23 37.29 27.26 5.85
N GLU A 24 36.46 26.50 5.11
CA GLU A 24 35.18 26.69 4.38
C GLU A 24 34.47 25.32 4.20
N PRO A 25 33.19 25.24 3.74
CA PRO A 25 32.36 24.05 3.85
C PRO A 25 32.68 23.02 2.76
N THR A 26 33.19 21.84 3.17
CA THR A 26 33.32 20.72 2.24
C THR A 26 31.97 20.03 2.08
N LYS A 27 31.25 20.46 1.04
CA LYS A 27 30.47 19.65 0.09
C LYS A 27 29.93 18.33 0.67
N SER A 28 28.66 18.36 1.10
CA SER A 28 27.86 17.16 1.33
C SER A 28 28.05 16.20 0.15
N ALA A 29 28.59 15.02 0.44
CA ALA A 29 28.55 13.91 -0.48
C ALA A 29 27.09 13.57 -0.74
N GLN A 30 26.60 13.87 -1.95
CA GLN A 30 25.39 13.30 -2.49
C GLN A 30 25.46 11.77 -2.33
N GLN A 31 24.62 11.24 -1.42
CA GLN A 31 24.15 9.86 -1.57
C GLN A 31 23.48 9.77 -2.95
N PRO A 32 23.77 8.72 -3.75
CA PRO A 32 23.03 8.49 -4.96
C PRO A 32 21.57 8.21 -4.58
N GLU A 33 20.69 9.15 -4.92
CA GLU A 33 19.25 8.95 -4.91
C GLU A 33 18.96 7.76 -5.82
N THR A 34 18.71 6.61 -5.19
CA THR A 34 18.11 5.48 -5.87
C THR A 34 16.75 5.96 -6.34
N GLN A 35 16.62 6.19 -7.65
CA GLN A 35 15.36 6.51 -8.32
C GLN A 35 14.44 5.30 -8.24
N ASN A 36 13.92 5.02 -7.06
CA ASN A 36 12.68 4.28 -6.93
C ASN A 36 11.59 5.28 -7.32
N PRO A 37 10.82 5.07 -8.42
CA PRO A 37 9.70 5.96 -8.70
C PRO A 37 8.83 5.98 -7.45
N ALA A 38 8.63 7.17 -6.87
CA ALA A 38 7.86 7.33 -5.65
C ALA A 38 6.41 6.94 -5.94
N LEU A 39 6.06 5.66 -5.73
CA LEU A 39 4.70 5.18 -5.85
C LEU A 39 3.89 5.76 -4.69
N ALA A 40 2.83 6.48 -5.04
CA ALA A 40 1.82 6.90 -4.09
C ALA A 40 0.77 5.80 -3.94
N GLU A 41 0.04 5.86 -2.83
CA GLU A 41 -1.03 4.92 -2.52
C GLU A 41 -2.29 5.67 -2.13
N LYS A 42 -3.45 5.17 -2.59
CA LYS A 42 -4.77 5.58 -2.10
C LYS A 42 -5.45 4.38 -1.46
N ILE A 43 -5.92 4.55 -0.23
CA ILE A 43 -6.73 3.58 0.49
C ILE A 43 -8.19 4.03 0.38
N ARG A 44 -9.07 3.13 -0.05
CA ARG A 44 -10.52 3.35 -0.14
C ARG A 44 -11.27 2.05 0.09
N ASP A 45 -12.60 2.12 0.09
CA ASP A 45 -13.48 0.96 0.22
C ASP A 45 -13.06 0.07 1.40
N THR A 46 -13.05 0.65 2.60
CA THR A 46 -12.69 -0.05 3.85
C THR A 46 -13.79 -1.03 4.25
N SER A 47 -13.42 -2.22 4.72
CA SER A 47 -14.35 -3.23 5.23
C SER A 47 -15.16 -2.72 6.42
N PRO A 48 -16.38 -3.24 6.67
CA PRO A 48 -17.19 -2.85 7.82
C PRO A 48 -16.48 -2.97 9.18
N ASP A 49 -15.67 -4.00 9.36
CA ASP A 49 -14.87 -4.22 10.57
C ASP A 49 -13.57 -3.38 10.63
N LYS A 50 -13.30 -2.61 9.56
CA LYS A 50 -12.14 -1.71 9.40
C LYS A 50 -10.78 -2.41 9.38
N LYS A 51 -10.75 -3.72 9.14
CA LYS A 51 -9.50 -4.50 9.09
C LYS A 51 -8.93 -4.66 7.70
N PHE A 52 -9.71 -4.36 6.66
CA PHE A 52 -9.28 -4.51 5.28
C PHE A 52 -9.70 -3.30 4.45
N ALA A 53 -8.99 -3.04 3.35
CA ALA A 53 -9.37 -1.99 2.40
C ALA A 53 -8.79 -2.26 1.01
N LEU A 54 -9.34 -1.57 0.01
CA LEU A 54 -8.74 -1.48 -1.31
C LEU A 54 -7.56 -0.51 -1.27
N ARG A 55 -6.42 -0.96 -1.79
CA ARG A 55 -5.25 -0.12 -2.06
C ARG A 55 -5.05 0.02 -3.56
N ILE A 56 -4.93 1.27 -4.01
CA ILE A 56 -4.50 1.62 -5.37
C ILE A 56 -3.09 2.21 -5.26
N SER A 57 -2.11 1.55 -5.85
CA SER A 57 -0.74 2.06 -5.99
C SER A 57 -0.56 2.68 -7.37
N TYR A 58 -0.03 3.90 -7.44
CA TYR A 58 0.06 4.67 -8.69
C TYR A 58 1.31 5.55 -8.74
N ASP A 59 1.74 5.90 -9.95
CA ASP A 59 2.82 6.84 -10.19
C ASP A 59 2.31 8.28 -9.99
N ALA A 60 2.75 8.92 -8.90
CA ALA A 60 2.25 10.23 -8.51
C ALA A 60 2.59 11.32 -9.54
N LYS A 61 3.79 11.25 -10.13
CA LYS A 61 4.26 12.23 -11.11
C LYS A 61 3.42 12.16 -12.39
N THR A 62 3.22 10.96 -12.92
CA THR A 62 2.37 10.69 -14.08
C THR A 62 0.94 11.16 -13.82
N ASN A 63 0.38 10.85 -12.64
CA ASN A 63 -0.95 11.30 -12.29
C ASN A 63 -1.06 12.83 -12.26
N GLN A 64 -0.07 13.51 -11.66
CA GLN A 64 -0.02 14.98 -11.61
C GLN A 64 0.11 15.60 -13.00
N GLU A 65 0.90 15.00 -13.90
CA GLU A 65 1.04 15.47 -15.28
C GLU A 65 -0.27 15.32 -16.05
N LEU A 66 -1.00 14.21 -15.87
CA LEU A 66 -2.31 13.98 -16.51
C LEU A 66 -3.41 14.93 -15.98
N MET A 67 -3.28 15.40 -14.74
CA MET A 67 -4.16 16.41 -14.16
C MET A 67 -3.95 17.80 -14.79
N LYS A 68 -2.75 18.12 -15.28
CA LYS A 68 -2.46 19.44 -15.86
C LYS A 68 -3.26 19.64 -17.15
N GLY A 69 -4.18 20.60 -17.14
CA GLY A 69 -5.04 20.91 -18.29
C GLY A 69 -6.41 20.21 -18.26
N GLN A 70 -6.73 19.45 -17.21
CA GLN A 70 -8.08 18.94 -16.96
C GLN A 70 -8.71 19.65 -15.76
N ASN A 71 -9.99 20.00 -15.87
CA ASN A 71 -10.81 20.33 -14.69
C ASN A 71 -11.22 19.02 -14.00
N ALA A 72 -10.25 18.34 -13.41
CA ALA A 72 -10.44 17.09 -12.70
C ALA A 72 -10.39 17.31 -11.18
N ASP A 73 -11.08 16.45 -10.44
CA ASP A 73 -11.01 16.39 -8.98
C ASP A 73 -9.57 16.12 -8.52
N ALA A 74 -9.08 16.84 -7.52
CA ALA A 74 -7.75 16.65 -6.93
C ALA A 74 -7.52 15.22 -6.42
N GLU A 75 -8.60 14.49 -6.11
CA GLU A 75 -8.57 13.11 -5.67
C GLU A 75 -8.58 12.07 -6.81
N LYS A 76 -8.67 12.52 -8.06
CA LYS A 76 -8.73 11.65 -9.23
C LYS A 76 -7.39 10.93 -9.44
N ILE A 77 -7.47 9.62 -9.60
CA ILE A 77 -6.37 8.79 -10.06
C ILE A 77 -6.70 8.34 -11.47
N PHE A 78 -5.86 8.71 -12.43
CA PHE A 78 -6.00 8.28 -13.81
C PHE A 78 -5.56 6.82 -13.97
N PRO A 79 -6.33 5.98 -14.69
CA PRO A 79 -5.97 4.58 -14.96
C PRO A 79 -4.52 4.42 -15.46
N GLN A 80 -4.06 5.34 -16.31
CA GLN A 80 -2.70 5.31 -16.88
C GLN A 80 -1.58 5.44 -15.82
N ALA A 81 -1.89 6.04 -14.67
CA ALA A 81 -0.94 6.17 -13.56
C ALA A 81 -0.93 4.95 -12.64
N ILE A 82 -1.98 4.11 -12.65
CA ILE A 82 -2.12 2.98 -11.73
C ILE A 82 -1.12 1.89 -12.09
N LYS A 83 -0.43 1.37 -11.06
CA LYS A 83 0.55 0.29 -11.17
C LYS A 83 0.06 -1.03 -10.59
N ALA A 84 -0.72 -0.97 -9.52
CA ALA A 84 -1.28 -2.15 -8.89
C ALA A 84 -2.54 -1.81 -8.10
N ILE A 85 -3.41 -2.80 -7.98
CA ILE A 85 -4.58 -2.76 -7.11
C ILE A 85 -4.58 -4.04 -6.28
N GLY A 86 -4.87 -3.91 -5.00
CA GLY A 86 -4.93 -5.06 -4.09
C GLY A 86 -5.78 -4.79 -2.87
N LEU A 87 -6.16 -5.86 -2.18
CA LEU A 87 -6.69 -5.79 -0.83
C LEU A 87 -5.53 -5.78 0.16
N VAL A 88 -5.61 -4.92 1.16
CA VAL A 88 -4.63 -4.84 2.25
C VAL A 88 -5.29 -4.98 3.61
N SER A 89 -4.54 -5.51 4.58
CA SER A 89 -4.91 -5.46 6.00
C SER A 89 -4.68 -4.05 6.57
N LEU A 90 -5.37 -3.71 7.64
CA LEU A 90 -5.19 -2.46 8.37
C LEU A 90 -4.90 -2.75 9.85
N PRO A 91 -4.00 -1.97 10.49
CA PRO A 91 -3.32 -0.79 9.94
C PRO A 91 -2.04 -1.06 9.15
N GLU A 92 -1.53 -2.28 9.13
CA GLU A 92 -0.18 -2.61 8.62
C GLU A 92 -0.04 -2.49 7.09
N LYS A 93 -1.17 -2.40 6.36
CA LYS A 93 -1.23 -2.36 4.89
C LYS A 93 -0.57 -3.57 4.23
N ALA A 94 -0.54 -4.73 4.91
CA ALA A 94 -0.02 -5.95 4.32
C ALA A 94 -0.96 -6.44 3.21
N VAL A 95 -0.42 -6.82 2.06
CA VAL A 95 -1.24 -7.31 0.93
C VAL A 95 -1.85 -8.67 1.28
N VAL A 96 -3.19 -8.73 1.24
CA VAL A 96 -3.98 -9.94 1.53
C VAL A 96 -4.65 -10.52 0.29
N ALA A 97 -4.70 -9.78 -0.83
CA ALA A 97 -4.96 -10.29 -2.18
C ALA A 97 -4.51 -9.28 -3.24
N ASP A 98 -4.02 -9.78 -4.37
CA ASP A 98 -3.86 -8.99 -5.60
C ASP A 98 -5.17 -9.01 -6.38
N LEU A 99 -5.59 -7.86 -6.89
CA LEU A 99 -6.79 -7.73 -7.72
C LEU A 99 -6.39 -7.59 -9.19
N PRO A 100 -7.21 -8.10 -10.14
CA PRO A 100 -6.91 -7.98 -11.55
C PRO A 100 -6.85 -6.51 -11.97
N TRP A 101 -5.72 -6.14 -12.57
CA TRP A 101 -5.51 -4.83 -13.17
C TRP A 101 -4.66 -4.97 -14.42
N ASP A 102 -5.25 -4.71 -15.57
CA ASP A 102 -4.58 -4.72 -16.88
C ASP A 102 -4.42 -3.30 -17.46
N GLY A 103 -4.89 -2.28 -16.75
CA GLY A 103 -4.88 -0.88 -17.20
C GLY A 103 -6.04 -0.48 -18.11
N SER A 104 -6.98 -1.39 -18.43
CA SER A 104 -8.05 -1.14 -19.39
C SER A 104 -9.36 -0.64 -18.77
N ALA A 105 -9.52 -0.79 -17.45
CA ALA A 105 -10.73 -0.36 -16.77
C ALA A 105 -10.87 1.17 -16.71
N VAL A 106 -12.04 1.66 -17.11
CA VAL A 106 -12.42 3.08 -17.05
C VAL A 106 -12.95 3.47 -15.67
N ASP A 107 -13.53 2.51 -14.94
CA ASP A 107 -14.04 2.69 -13.58
C ASP A 107 -13.93 1.37 -12.80
N MET A 108 -13.87 1.47 -11.48
CA MET A 108 -13.74 0.32 -10.59
C MET A 108 -14.35 0.59 -9.22
N SER A 109 -14.91 -0.46 -8.62
CA SER A 109 -15.48 -0.41 -7.28
C SER A 109 -15.27 -1.73 -6.54
N LEU A 110 -15.29 -1.65 -5.21
CA LEU A 110 -15.23 -2.80 -4.32
C LEU A 110 -16.40 -2.73 -3.34
N THR A 111 -17.17 -3.80 -3.24
CA THR A 111 -18.28 -3.92 -2.27
C THR A 111 -17.99 -5.04 -1.28
N TRP A 112 -18.22 -4.77 0.00
CA TRP A 112 -18.01 -5.71 1.10
C TRP A 112 -19.29 -6.38 1.55
N SER A 113 -19.18 -7.61 2.05
CA SER A 113 -20.23 -8.18 2.89
C SER A 113 -20.27 -7.52 4.27
N PRO A 114 -21.43 -7.51 4.94
CA PRO A 114 -21.55 -6.97 6.30
C PRO A 114 -20.58 -7.60 7.32
N ASP A 115 -20.25 -8.88 7.14
CA ASP A 115 -19.35 -9.62 8.03
C ASP A 115 -17.85 -9.44 7.70
N SER A 116 -17.51 -8.63 6.69
CA SER A 116 -16.14 -8.38 6.22
C SER A 116 -15.38 -9.61 5.72
N LYS A 117 -16.05 -10.74 5.47
CA LYS A 117 -15.41 -11.98 5.00
C LYS A 117 -15.51 -12.17 3.50
N TRP A 118 -16.34 -11.41 2.81
CA TRP A 118 -16.49 -11.43 1.36
C TRP A 118 -16.34 -10.03 0.79
N CYS A 119 -15.87 -9.97 -0.44
CA CYS A 119 -15.98 -8.77 -1.26
C CYS A 119 -16.11 -9.12 -2.74
N ALA A 120 -16.77 -8.24 -3.49
CA ALA A 120 -16.80 -8.28 -4.95
C ALA A 120 -16.06 -7.06 -5.51
N PHE A 121 -15.08 -7.33 -6.37
CA PHE A 121 -14.39 -6.32 -7.15
C PHE A 121 -15.04 -6.22 -8.52
N TYR A 122 -15.38 -5.01 -8.93
CA TYR A 122 -15.99 -4.71 -10.22
C TYR A 122 -15.03 -3.80 -11.00
N ALA A 123 -14.68 -4.23 -12.21
CA ALA A 123 -13.90 -3.46 -13.17
C ALA A 123 -14.73 -3.22 -14.43
N ASN A 124 -15.04 -1.96 -14.72
CA ASN A 124 -15.78 -1.57 -15.91
C ASN A 124 -14.79 -1.17 -17.00
N MET A 125 -14.79 -1.88 -18.11
CA MET A 125 -14.01 -1.57 -19.32
C MET A 125 -14.93 -0.93 -20.36
N SER A 126 -14.39 -0.36 -21.44
CA SER A 126 -15.20 0.39 -22.41
C SER A 126 -16.28 -0.44 -23.13
N ARG A 127 -16.19 -1.78 -23.12
CA ARG A 127 -17.13 -2.68 -23.84
C ARG A 127 -17.64 -3.84 -23.00
N THR A 128 -17.02 -4.11 -21.86
CA THR A 128 -17.24 -5.27 -21.03
C THR A 128 -17.07 -4.86 -19.57
N SER A 129 -17.63 -5.62 -18.66
CA SER A 129 -17.31 -5.50 -17.24
C SER A 129 -16.94 -6.86 -16.69
N GLU A 130 -16.02 -6.84 -15.73
CA GLU A 130 -15.57 -8.02 -15.02
C GLU A 130 -15.92 -7.87 -13.54
N THR A 131 -16.45 -8.95 -12.97
CA THR A 131 -16.74 -9.05 -11.55
C THR A 131 -16.00 -10.25 -10.99
N THR A 132 -15.16 -10.01 -10.00
CA THR A 132 -14.40 -11.05 -9.30
C THR A 132 -14.79 -11.06 -7.83
N VAL A 133 -15.17 -12.22 -7.31
CA VAL A 133 -15.58 -12.39 -5.91
C VAL A 133 -14.45 -13.01 -5.11
N TYR A 134 -14.20 -12.49 -3.93
CA TYR A 134 -13.19 -12.99 -3.02
C TYR A 134 -13.80 -13.38 -1.68
N HIS A 135 -13.23 -14.41 -1.06
CA HIS A 135 -13.59 -14.84 0.28
C HIS A 135 -12.34 -14.97 1.17
N LEU A 136 -12.47 -14.50 2.41
CA LEU A 136 -11.42 -14.61 3.43
C LEU A 136 -11.22 -16.08 3.84
N ARG A 137 -10.02 -16.59 3.61
CA ARG A 137 -9.59 -17.93 4.03
C ARG A 137 -8.29 -17.78 4.83
N GLY A 138 -8.41 -17.90 6.15
CA GLY A 138 -7.30 -17.58 7.05
C GLY A 138 -7.07 -16.07 7.06
N ASP A 139 -5.88 -15.65 6.64
CA ASP A 139 -5.41 -14.26 6.59
C ASP A 139 -5.43 -13.65 5.17
N LYS A 140 -5.87 -14.41 4.16
CA LYS A 140 -5.88 -13.99 2.75
C LYS A 140 -7.26 -14.06 2.13
N PHE A 141 -7.51 -13.15 1.19
CA PHE A 141 -8.68 -13.19 0.33
C PHE A 141 -8.37 -14.04 -0.90
N VAL A 142 -9.19 -15.06 -1.15
CA VAL A 142 -9.01 -15.99 -2.26
C VAL A 142 -10.12 -15.78 -3.26
N GLU A 143 -9.75 -15.61 -4.52
CA GLU A 143 -10.69 -15.53 -5.63
C GLU A 143 -11.56 -16.79 -5.73
N MET A 144 -12.85 -16.59 -5.84
CA MET A 144 -13.83 -17.63 -6.07
C MET A 144 -13.96 -17.85 -7.57
N ALA A 145 -13.05 -18.64 -8.15
CA ALA A 145 -13.18 -19.06 -9.54
C ALA A 145 -14.50 -19.83 -9.74
N GLU A 146 -15.17 -19.57 -10.86
CA GLU A 146 -16.50 -20.07 -11.29
C GLU A 146 -16.63 -21.61 -11.28
N ARG A 147 -15.56 -22.35 -10.97
CA ARG A 147 -15.47 -23.80 -11.07
C ARG A 147 -15.55 -24.56 -9.74
N ARG A 148 -16.28 -24.07 -8.73
CA ARG A 148 -16.69 -24.87 -7.56
C ARG A 148 -18.08 -24.51 -7.03
N SER A 149 -19.04 -25.32 -7.46
CA SER A 149 -20.43 -25.50 -7.00
C SER A 149 -21.31 -24.24 -6.90
N TRP A 150 -22.47 -24.33 -7.54
CA TRP A 150 -23.63 -23.42 -7.46
C TRP A 150 -23.91 -22.85 -6.04
N GLU A 151 -23.69 -23.65 -5.00
CA GLU A 151 -23.84 -23.24 -3.59
C GLU A 151 -22.94 -22.07 -3.17
N SER A 152 -21.74 -21.97 -3.74
CA SER A 152 -20.79 -20.89 -3.46
C SER A 152 -21.27 -19.56 -4.04
N MET A 153 -21.86 -19.60 -5.24
CA MET A 153 -22.43 -18.41 -5.89
C MET A 153 -23.72 -17.95 -5.22
N SER A 154 -24.62 -18.88 -4.86
CA SER A 154 -25.85 -18.53 -4.13
C SER A 154 -25.55 -17.85 -2.78
N LYS A 155 -24.49 -18.28 -2.07
CA LYS A 155 -24.05 -17.63 -0.85
C LYS A 155 -23.45 -16.25 -1.12
N ALA A 156 -22.60 -16.09 -2.13
CA ALA A 156 -22.01 -14.79 -2.47
C ALA A 156 -23.08 -13.75 -2.86
N THR A 157 -24.05 -14.11 -3.70
CA THR A 157 -25.15 -13.21 -4.10
C THR A 157 -26.06 -12.85 -2.92
N CYS A 158 -26.31 -13.79 -2.00
CA CYS A 158 -27.15 -13.50 -0.83
C CYS A 158 -26.44 -12.68 0.25
N VAL A 159 -25.11 -12.77 0.36
CA VAL A 159 -24.30 -12.15 1.42
C VAL A 159 -23.92 -10.70 1.09
N LEU A 160 -23.82 -10.31 -0.18
CA LEU A 160 -23.56 -8.92 -0.58
C LEU A 160 -24.82 -8.03 -0.55
N CYS A 161 -26.01 -8.61 -0.40
CA CYS A 161 -27.29 -7.89 -0.36
C CYS A 161 -27.96 -7.89 1.03
N GLY A 162 -27.28 -8.40 2.06
CA GLY A 162 -27.81 -8.52 3.43
C GLY A 162 -27.72 -7.23 4.24
#